data_AF-A0A2S6CDH8-F1
#
_entry.id   AF-A0A2S6CDH8-F1
#
_cell.length_a   1.000
_cell.length_b   1.000
_cell.length_c   1.000
_cell.angle_alpha   90.00
_cell.angle_beta   90.00
_cell.angle_gamma   90.00
#
_symmetry.space_group_name_H-M   'P 1'
#
loop_
_entity.id
_entity.type
_entity.pdbx_description
1 polymer ?
#
loop_
_entity_poly.entity_id
_entity_poly.type
_entity_poly.pdbx_seq_one_letter_code
_entity_poly.pdbx_strand_id
1 'polypeptide(L)'
;MSSSRRTTTTMRIPPFFRRLFKFTSMDFETAIWEMTHLIIAPKKVFRNIYYHKQTKNSYHRADPAFTYLLSLFLFLTGLAWGLAYADGFGRTFRVALAFVLVHFLGTSLVVSTAMYFLVGRVLGKRRQGLFGPSSGGGLGAGDEGLEFGYCFDVSIRAYLPIWTFLYVLQFLLMPLIAQDYWVSNLFGNTMYLMALSYYFVITFLGYNALPFLSRTEVLLAPIPVLVVLWLISLFTFDCATNLAPVLWCGVNLRKPV
;
A
#
# COMPACT_ATOMS: atom_id res chain seq x y z
N MET A 1 -59.05 -5.34 -3.43
CA MET A 1 -58.02 -6.39 -3.35
C MET A 1 -56.68 -5.75 -3.71
N SER A 2 -55.88 -5.37 -2.70
CA SER A 2 -54.59 -4.69 -2.88
C SER A 2 -53.48 -5.74 -2.98
N SER A 3 -52.78 -5.81 -4.12
CA SER A 3 -51.68 -6.73 -4.33
C SER A 3 -50.40 -6.17 -3.70
N SER A 4 -50.03 -6.75 -2.55
CA SER A 4 -48.76 -6.45 -1.89
C SER A 4 -47.60 -7.01 -2.72
N ARG A 5 -46.89 -6.14 -3.46
CA ARG A 5 -45.62 -6.48 -4.12
C ARG A 5 -44.55 -6.68 -3.05
N ARG A 6 -44.23 -7.94 -2.75
CA ARG A 6 -43.03 -8.32 -2.01
C ARG A 6 -41.79 -7.90 -2.80
N THR A 7 -41.12 -6.83 -2.38
CA THR A 7 -39.77 -6.50 -2.82
C THR A 7 -38.80 -7.51 -2.22
N THR A 8 -38.35 -8.47 -3.03
CA THR A 8 -37.23 -9.34 -2.69
C THR A 8 -35.95 -8.51 -2.67
N THR A 9 -35.44 -8.24 -1.47
CA THR A 9 -34.10 -7.69 -1.26
C THR A 9 -33.07 -8.74 -1.65
N THR A 10 -32.79 -8.83 -2.95
CA THR A 10 -31.58 -9.50 -3.42
C THR A 10 -30.40 -8.68 -2.92
N MET A 11 -29.60 -9.25 -2.02
CA MET A 11 -28.31 -8.68 -1.61
C MET A 11 -27.46 -8.48 -2.87
N ARG A 12 -27.47 -7.26 -3.41
CA ARG A 12 -26.61 -6.87 -4.52
C ARG A 12 -25.20 -6.73 -3.96
N ILE A 13 -24.42 -7.80 -4.11
CA ILE A 13 -22.97 -7.77 -3.94
C ILE A 13 -22.45 -6.52 -4.69
N PRO A 14 -21.69 -5.63 -4.03
CA PRO A 14 -21.15 -4.42 -4.67
C PRO A 14 -20.39 -4.80 -5.95
N PRO A 15 -20.48 -3.98 -7.02
CA PRO A 15 -19.82 -4.26 -8.30
C PRO A 15 -18.29 -4.42 -8.20
N PHE A 16 -17.70 -3.94 -7.09
CA PHE A 16 -16.29 -4.14 -6.72
C PHE A 16 -15.91 -5.63 -6.59
N PHE A 17 -16.72 -6.44 -5.89
CA PHE A 17 -16.41 -7.85 -5.67
C PHE A 17 -16.67 -8.74 -6.89
N ARG A 18 -17.59 -8.35 -7.78
CA ARG A 18 -17.88 -9.10 -9.01
C ARG A 18 -16.74 -9.03 -10.03
N ARG A 19 -15.90 -7.99 -9.99
CA ARG A 19 -14.79 -7.80 -10.95
C ARG A 19 -13.45 -8.39 -10.50
N LEU A 20 -13.28 -8.69 -9.21
CA LEU A 20 -12.09 -9.39 -8.69
C LEU A 20 -11.94 -10.82 -9.28
N PHE A 21 -13.02 -11.46 -9.72
CA PHE A 21 -12.98 -12.84 -10.24
C PHE A 21 -12.83 -12.96 -11.77
N LYS A 22 -12.63 -11.87 -12.52
CA LYS A 22 -12.49 -11.93 -13.98
C LYS A 22 -11.00 -11.98 -14.38
N PHE A 23 -10.41 -13.18 -14.33
CA PHE A 23 -8.98 -13.42 -14.57
C PHE A 23 -8.51 -13.24 -16.03
N THR A 24 -9.42 -13.24 -17.00
CA THR A 24 -9.09 -13.43 -18.43
C THR A 24 -8.57 -12.19 -19.19
N SER A 25 -8.68 -10.99 -18.63
CA SER A 25 -8.15 -9.77 -19.29
C SER A 25 -7.46 -8.84 -18.29
N MET A 26 -6.55 -9.40 -17.49
CA MET A 26 -5.69 -8.59 -16.62
C MET A 26 -4.41 -8.20 -17.36
N ASP A 27 -4.16 -6.90 -17.47
CA ASP A 27 -2.97 -6.33 -18.12
C ASP A 27 -1.71 -6.47 -17.23
N PHE A 28 -1.22 -7.70 -17.04
CA PHE A 28 -0.03 -7.98 -16.24
C PHE A 28 1.22 -7.24 -16.75
N GLU A 29 1.34 -7.04 -18.05
CA GLU A 29 2.45 -6.27 -18.65
C GLU A 29 2.46 -4.83 -18.14
N THR A 30 1.28 -4.19 -18.12
CA THR A 30 1.14 -2.83 -17.59
C THR A 30 1.43 -2.80 -16.09
N ALA A 31 0.96 -3.81 -15.34
CA ALA A 31 1.23 -3.90 -13.90
C ALA A 31 2.72 -4.05 -13.59
N ILE A 32 3.44 -4.91 -14.31
CA ILE A 32 4.91 -5.07 -14.18
C ILE A 32 5.61 -3.75 -14.53
N TRP A 33 5.23 -3.14 -15.65
CA TRP A 33 5.81 -1.85 -16.07
C TRP A 33 5.60 -0.78 -15.00
N GLU A 34 4.40 -0.70 -14.42
CA GLU A 34 4.08 0.23 -13.33
C GLU A 34 4.93 -0.07 -12.08
N MET A 35 5.07 -1.33 -11.66
CA MET A 35 5.89 -1.71 -10.51
C MET A 35 7.36 -1.33 -10.70
N THR A 36 7.95 -1.66 -11.84
CA THR A 36 9.36 -1.33 -12.15
C THR A 36 9.59 0.17 -12.16
N HIS A 37 8.71 0.93 -12.81
CA HIS A 37 8.84 2.38 -12.87
C HIS A 37 8.53 3.06 -11.54
N LEU A 38 7.71 2.47 -10.68
CA LEU A 38 7.43 3.04 -9.37
C LEU A 38 8.67 2.98 -8.46
N ILE A 39 9.54 1.99 -8.64
CA ILE A 39 10.82 1.87 -7.93
C ILE A 39 11.88 2.79 -8.55
N ILE A 40 12.03 2.79 -9.88
CA ILE A 40 13.13 3.51 -10.57
C ILE A 40 12.82 5.00 -10.76
N ALA A 41 11.59 5.33 -11.15
CA ALA A 41 11.20 6.66 -11.59
C ALA A 41 9.70 6.92 -11.32
N PRO A 42 9.29 7.09 -10.05
CA PRO A 42 7.87 7.17 -9.66
C PRO A 42 7.12 8.29 -10.40
N LYS A 43 7.79 9.40 -10.70
CA LYS A 43 7.23 10.52 -11.49
C LYS A 43 6.66 10.09 -12.85
N LYS A 44 7.24 9.07 -13.50
CA LYS A 44 6.77 8.57 -14.80
C LYS A 44 5.41 7.88 -14.69
N VAL A 45 5.18 7.12 -13.61
CA VAL A 45 3.92 6.39 -13.38
C VAL A 45 2.77 7.35 -13.15
N PHE A 46 2.97 8.39 -12.33
CA PHE A 46 1.93 9.39 -12.05
C PHE A 46 1.59 10.27 -13.25
N ARG A 47 2.57 10.54 -14.13
CA ARG A 47 2.29 11.18 -15.42
C ARG A 47 1.37 10.33 -16.30
N ASN A 48 1.53 9.00 -16.29
CA ASN A 48 0.62 8.10 -17.00
C ASN A 48 -0.80 8.13 -16.43
N ILE A 49 -0.94 8.19 -15.11
CA ILE A 49 -2.24 8.32 -14.43
C ILE A 49 -2.95 9.62 -14.86
N TYR A 50 -2.21 10.72 -14.96
CA TYR A 50 -2.74 12.00 -15.46
C TYR A 50 -3.27 11.89 -16.90
N TYR A 51 -2.52 11.24 -17.81
CA TYR A 51 -2.99 10.99 -19.18
C TYR A 51 -4.18 10.01 -19.24
N HIS A 52 -4.23 9.02 -18.35
CA HIS A 52 -5.36 8.11 -18.27
C HIS A 52 -6.64 8.82 -17.84
N LYS A 53 -6.54 9.80 -16.93
CA LYS A 53 -7.67 10.65 -16.56
C LYS A 53 -8.20 11.44 -17.75
N GLN A 54 -7.33 12.02 -18.58
CA GLN A 54 -7.76 12.79 -19.76
C GLN A 54 -8.52 11.94 -20.79
N THR A 55 -8.25 10.64 -20.85
CA THR A 55 -8.84 9.73 -21.83
C THR A 55 -10.06 8.97 -21.30
N LYS A 56 -10.12 8.65 -19.99
CA LYS A 56 -11.20 7.84 -19.39
C LYS A 56 -12.01 8.55 -18.30
N ASN A 57 -11.73 9.83 -18.02
CA ASN A 57 -12.43 10.66 -17.03
C ASN A 57 -12.56 10.06 -15.61
N SER A 58 -11.81 9.00 -15.28
CA SER A 58 -11.75 8.38 -13.95
C SER A 58 -10.31 8.37 -13.44
N TYR A 59 -10.11 8.66 -12.15
CA TYR A 59 -8.81 8.53 -11.48
C TYR A 59 -8.56 7.09 -11.00
N HIS A 60 -9.63 6.34 -10.68
CA HIS A 60 -9.52 4.93 -10.32
C HIS A 60 -9.48 4.06 -11.58
N ARG A 61 -8.39 3.32 -11.74
CA ARG A 61 -8.26 2.27 -12.75
C ARG A 61 -8.56 0.95 -12.03
N ALA A 62 -9.74 0.39 -12.28
CA ALA A 62 -10.23 -0.83 -11.62
C ALA A 62 -9.51 -2.10 -12.13
N ASP A 63 -8.18 -2.10 -12.17
CA ASP A 63 -7.36 -3.22 -12.63
C ASP A 63 -6.69 -3.89 -11.41
N PRO A 64 -7.22 -5.04 -10.94
CA PRO A 64 -6.69 -5.73 -9.76
C PRO A 64 -5.33 -6.40 -10.00
N ALA A 65 -4.79 -6.33 -11.22
CA ALA A 65 -3.55 -6.97 -11.64
C ALA A 65 -2.35 -6.59 -10.76
N PHE A 66 -2.20 -5.30 -10.44
CA PHE A 66 -1.11 -4.82 -9.58
C PHE A 66 -1.20 -5.44 -8.18
N THR A 67 -2.40 -5.43 -7.57
CA THR A 67 -2.64 -5.98 -6.24
C THR A 67 -2.37 -7.47 -6.19
N TYR A 68 -2.80 -8.23 -7.21
CA TYR A 68 -2.54 -9.67 -7.27
C TYR A 68 -1.07 -10.00 -7.50
N LEU A 69 -0.40 -9.26 -8.39
CA LEU A 69 1.03 -9.47 -8.64
C LEU A 69 1.87 -9.17 -7.41
N LEU A 70 1.59 -8.05 -6.73
CA LEU A 70 2.25 -7.71 -5.46
C LEU A 70 1.92 -8.72 -4.36
N SER A 71 0.67 -9.21 -4.28
CA SER A 71 0.28 -10.27 -3.33
C SER A 71 1.05 -11.57 -3.58
N LEU A 72 1.22 -11.97 -4.85
CA LEU A 72 2.01 -13.14 -5.22
C LEU A 72 3.47 -12.98 -4.78
N PHE A 73 4.09 -11.83 -5.07
CA PHE A 73 5.46 -11.56 -4.65
C PHE A 73 5.61 -11.53 -3.13
N LEU A 74 4.66 -10.94 -2.41
CA LEU A 74 4.66 -10.99 -0.95
C LEU A 74 4.53 -12.42 -0.42
N PHE A 75 3.65 -13.22 -1.01
CA PHE A 75 3.47 -14.61 -0.63
C PHE A 75 4.77 -15.40 -0.80
N LEU A 76 5.44 -15.26 -1.96
CA LEU A 76 6.75 -15.88 -2.21
C LEU A 76 7.82 -15.40 -1.22
N THR A 77 7.88 -14.09 -0.94
CA THR A 77 8.82 -13.58 0.08
C THR A 77 8.49 -14.10 1.48
N GLY A 78 7.21 -14.22 1.84
CA GLY A 78 6.79 -14.76 3.13
C GLY A 78 7.09 -16.24 3.28
N LEU A 79 7.03 -17.01 2.19
CA LEU A 79 7.56 -18.38 2.16
C LEU A 79 9.08 -18.40 2.39
N ALA A 80 9.84 -17.51 1.74
CA ALA A 80 11.29 -17.43 1.95
C ALA A 80 11.65 -17.08 3.42
N TRP A 81 11.01 -16.06 3.99
CA TRP A 81 11.16 -15.70 5.40
C TRP A 81 10.74 -16.83 6.35
N GLY A 82 9.61 -17.46 6.05
CA GLY A 82 9.10 -18.57 6.85
C GLY A 82 9.96 -19.83 6.75
N LEU A 83 10.62 -20.09 5.62
CA LEU A 83 11.57 -21.20 5.48
C LEU A 83 12.89 -20.91 6.19
N ALA A 84 13.34 -19.65 6.17
CA ALA A 84 14.58 -19.25 6.81
C ALA A 84 14.48 -19.20 8.36
N TYR A 85 13.34 -18.75 8.90
CA TYR A 85 13.22 -18.43 10.33
C TYR A 85 12.13 -19.19 11.09
N ALA A 86 11.09 -19.71 10.43
CA ALA A 86 10.00 -20.38 11.15
C ALA A 86 10.24 -21.89 11.27
N ASP A 87 9.92 -22.45 12.44
CA ASP A 87 9.99 -23.90 12.64
C ASP A 87 8.73 -24.58 12.09
N GLY A 88 8.88 -25.29 10.96
CA GLY A 88 7.87 -26.18 10.40
C GLY A 88 6.95 -25.56 9.35
N PHE A 89 6.52 -26.40 8.41
CA PHE A 89 5.75 -26.01 7.21
C PHE A 89 4.47 -25.20 7.53
N GLY A 90 3.73 -25.58 8.58
CA GLY A 90 2.51 -24.88 8.98
C GLY A 90 2.76 -23.44 9.43
N ARG A 91 3.87 -23.18 10.15
CA ARG A 91 4.24 -21.82 10.56
C ARG A 91 4.74 -21.01 9.37
N THR A 92 5.54 -21.60 8.49
CA THR A 92 5.99 -20.97 7.23
C THR A 92 4.82 -20.49 6.39
N PHE A 93 3.82 -21.35 6.18
CA PHE A 93 2.63 -20.98 5.41
C PHE A 93 1.79 -19.89 6.11
N ARG A 94 1.68 -19.94 7.45
CA ARG A 94 1.00 -18.90 8.24
C ARG A 94 1.70 -17.54 8.11
N VAL A 95 3.03 -17.49 8.12
CA VAL A 95 3.81 -16.27 7.89
C VAL A 95 3.54 -15.71 6.49
N ALA A 96 3.58 -16.57 5.47
CA ALA A 96 3.30 -16.18 4.09
C ALA A 96 1.89 -15.57 3.93
N LEU A 97 0.88 -16.18 4.55
CA LEU A 97 -0.48 -15.63 4.56
C LEU A 97 -0.58 -14.33 5.36
N ALA A 98 0.09 -14.22 6.51
CA ALA A 98 0.08 -13.00 7.32
C ALA A 98 0.71 -11.81 6.58
N PHE A 99 1.79 -12.03 5.84
CA PHE A 99 2.42 -10.99 5.01
C PHE A 99 1.44 -10.42 3.97
N VAL A 100 0.67 -11.28 3.30
CA VAL A 100 -0.30 -10.82 2.30
C VAL A 100 -1.52 -10.20 2.96
N LEU A 101 -2.20 -10.92 3.85
CA LEU A 101 -3.51 -10.53 4.36
C LEU A 101 -3.44 -9.43 5.42
N VAL A 102 -2.49 -9.54 6.36
CA VAL A 102 -2.41 -8.62 7.50
C VAL A 102 -1.48 -7.47 7.16
N HIS A 103 -0.24 -7.76 6.76
CA HIS A 103 0.76 -6.71 6.57
C HIS A 103 0.49 -5.88 5.33
N PHE A 104 0.18 -6.51 4.20
CA PHE A 104 -0.10 -5.76 2.97
C PHE A 104 -1.54 -5.29 2.87
N LEU A 105 -2.52 -6.19 2.76
CA LEU A 105 -3.91 -5.81 2.54
C LEU A 105 -4.51 -5.08 3.75
N GLY A 106 -4.27 -5.59 4.96
CA GLY A 106 -4.74 -5.00 6.20
C GLY A 106 -4.23 -3.57 6.40
N THR A 107 -2.91 -3.35 6.32
CA THR A 107 -2.37 -1.99 6.47
C THR A 107 -2.80 -1.06 5.34
N SER A 108 -2.85 -1.55 4.10
CA SER A 108 -3.29 -0.75 2.95
C SER A 108 -4.73 -0.29 3.10
N LEU A 109 -5.62 -1.15 3.66
CA LEU A 109 -7.01 -0.81 3.94
C LEU A 109 -7.14 0.20 5.09
N VAL A 110 -6.35 0.03 6.15
CA VAL A 110 -6.34 0.98 7.28
C VAL A 110 -5.85 2.35 6.82
N VAL A 111 -4.74 2.41 6.06
CA VAL A 111 -4.20 3.67 5.56
C VAL A 111 -5.14 4.31 4.54
N SER A 112 -5.74 3.56 3.62
CA SER A 112 -6.68 4.13 2.66
C SER A 112 -7.91 4.72 3.35
N THR A 113 -8.40 4.05 4.39
CA THR A 113 -9.51 4.53 5.22
C THR A 113 -9.12 5.81 5.95
N ALA A 114 -7.96 5.83 6.62
CA ALA A 114 -7.45 7.01 7.31
C ALA A 114 -7.27 8.19 6.33
N MET A 115 -6.67 7.95 5.16
CA MET A 115 -6.46 8.98 4.14
C MET A 115 -7.76 9.49 3.55
N TYR A 116 -8.75 8.62 3.31
CA TYR A 116 -10.07 9.04 2.85
C TYR A 116 -10.71 10.06 3.81
N PHE A 117 -10.59 9.84 5.13
CA PHE A 117 -11.07 10.79 6.13
C PHE A 117 -10.19 12.04 6.27
N LEU A 118 -8.86 11.87 6.28
CA LEU A 118 -7.91 12.97 6.44
C LEU A 118 -7.98 13.93 5.28
N VAL A 119 -8.07 13.44 4.04
CA VAL A 119 -8.17 14.27 2.85
C VAL A 119 -9.44 15.13 2.90
N GLY A 120 -10.58 14.57 3.31
CA GLY A 120 -11.83 15.32 3.48
C GLY A 120 -11.82 16.37 4.59
N ARG A 121 -10.88 16.29 5.55
CA ARG A 121 -10.77 17.21 6.69
C ARG A 121 -9.63 18.23 6.55
N VAL A 122 -8.53 17.85 5.90
CA VAL A 122 -7.26 18.59 5.87
C VAL A 122 -6.93 19.14 4.49
N LEU A 123 -7.30 18.43 3.41
CA LEU A 123 -6.81 18.71 2.05
C LEU A 123 -7.92 19.16 1.06
N GLY A 124 -9.19 18.89 1.35
CA GLY A 124 -10.33 19.18 0.48
C GLY A 124 -11.39 20.12 1.07
N LYS A 125 -12.06 20.88 0.21
CA LYS A 125 -13.32 21.59 0.53
C LYS A 125 -14.45 20.55 0.67
N ARG A 126 -14.66 20.07 1.89
CA ARG A 126 -15.82 19.34 2.45
C ARG A 126 -16.98 19.03 1.48
N ARG A 127 -17.13 17.76 1.07
CA ARG A 127 -18.40 17.00 1.04
C ARG A 127 -18.15 15.57 0.55
N GLN A 128 -18.01 14.62 1.48
CA GLN A 128 -18.03 13.22 1.10
C GLN A 128 -18.69 12.32 2.15
N GLY A 129 -19.62 11.49 1.68
CA GLY A 129 -20.38 10.54 2.48
C GLY A 129 -19.60 9.26 2.81
N LEU A 130 -19.97 8.65 3.93
CA LEU A 130 -19.27 7.55 4.59
C LEU A 130 -19.44 6.19 3.88
N PHE A 131 -20.56 5.95 3.22
CA PHE A 131 -20.85 4.72 2.46
C PHE A 131 -21.94 4.99 1.40
N GLY A 132 -21.56 5.17 0.13
CA GLY A 132 -22.53 5.29 -0.97
C GLY A 132 -21.89 5.84 -2.26
N PRO A 133 -22.39 5.46 -3.45
CA PRO A 133 -21.90 6.00 -4.70
C PRO A 133 -22.26 7.49 -4.78
N SER A 134 -21.32 8.32 -5.26
CA SER A 134 -21.61 9.68 -5.72
C SER A 134 -22.53 9.62 -6.93
N SER A 135 -23.81 9.36 -6.72
CA SER A 135 -24.86 9.56 -7.72
C SER A 135 -26.17 9.85 -7.02
N GLY A 136 -26.62 11.11 -7.12
CA GLY A 136 -28.02 11.48 -6.97
C GLY A 136 -28.37 12.20 -5.68
N GLY A 137 -28.38 13.54 -5.74
CA GLY A 137 -29.03 14.34 -4.72
C GLY A 137 -28.76 15.84 -4.74
N GLY A 138 -28.59 16.48 -5.90
CA GLY A 138 -28.54 17.95 -5.98
C GLY A 138 -27.82 18.50 -7.20
N LEU A 139 -28.56 18.68 -8.29
CA LEU A 139 -28.42 19.73 -9.32
C LEU A 139 -27.05 20.42 -9.45
N GLY A 140 -26.06 19.70 -9.97
CA GLY A 140 -24.76 20.25 -10.35
C GLY A 140 -23.89 19.20 -11.03
N ALA A 141 -23.98 19.13 -12.36
CA ALA A 141 -23.06 18.34 -13.17
C ALA A 141 -21.66 18.97 -13.08
N GLY A 142 -20.76 18.41 -12.25
CA GLY A 142 -19.37 18.87 -12.19
C GLY A 142 -18.54 18.57 -10.94
N ASP A 143 -19.07 17.94 -9.88
CA ASP A 143 -18.35 17.85 -8.61
C ASP A 143 -17.54 16.54 -8.47
N GLU A 144 -16.23 16.60 -8.77
CA GLU A 144 -15.27 15.48 -8.72
C GLU A 144 -14.89 15.11 -7.27
N GLY A 145 -15.66 14.23 -6.61
CA GLY A 145 -15.34 13.70 -5.28
C GLY A 145 -14.20 12.65 -5.28
N LEU A 146 -13.45 12.57 -4.17
CA LEU A 146 -12.33 11.62 -3.98
C LEU A 146 -12.80 10.17 -3.87
N GLU A 147 -12.57 9.31 -4.84
CA GLU A 147 -13.02 7.91 -4.72
C GLU A 147 -12.21 7.11 -3.68
N PHE A 148 -12.89 6.30 -2.85
CA PHE A 148 -12.22 5.40 -1.91
C PHE A 148 -11.32 4.39 -2.62
N GLY A 149 -11.74 3.91 -3.79
CA GLY A 149 -10.94 3.02 -4.65
C GLY A 149 -9.60 3.63 -5.02
N TYR A 150 -9.56 4.95 -5.28
CA TYR A 150 -8.31 5.66 -5.54
C TYR A 150 -7.39 5.69 -4.31
N CYS A 151 -7.94 5.93 -3.12
CA CYS A 151 -7.15 5.92 -1.87
C CYS A 151 -6.54 4.54 -1.60
N PHE A 152 -7.28 3.47 -1.91
CA PHE A 152 -6.81 2.10 -1.77
C PHE A 152 -5.73 1.75 -2.82
N ASP A 153 -5.90 2.21 -4.06
CA ASP A 153 -4.87 2.02 -5.11
C ASP A 153 -3.57 2.73 -4.74
N VAL A 154 -3.64 3.96 -4.21
CA VAL A 154 -2.48 4.72 -3.76
C VAL A 154 -1.78 4.02 -2.60
N SER A 155 -2.51 3.51 -1.61
CA SER A 155 -1.91 2.81 -0.48
C SER A 155 -1.22 1.50 -0.89
N ILE A 156 -1.83 0.74 -1.81
CA ILE A 156 -1.23 -0.47 -2.40
C ILE A 156 0.05 -0.14 -3.18
N ARG A 157 0.02 0.90 -4.03
CA ARG A 157 1.19 1.33 -4.81
C ARG A 157 2.31 1.80 -3.89
N ALA A 158 1.99 2.57 -2.85
CA ALA A 158 2.96 3.05 -1.86
C ALA A 158 3.61 1.90 -1.07
N TYR A 159 2.93 0.77 -0.91
CA TYR A 159 3.49 -0.40 -0.23
C TYR A 159 4.63 -1.08 -1.02
N LEU A 160 4.74 -0.85 -2.33
CA LEU A 160 5.74 -1.53 -3.17
C LEU A 160 7.19 -1.26 -2.69
N PRO A 161 7.64 -0.02 -2.46
CA PRO A 161 8.96 0.23 -1.87
C PRO A 161 9.16 -0.44 -0.52
N ILE A 162 8.14 -0.46 0.34
CA ILE A 162 8.23 -1.14 1.65
C ILE A 162 8.55 -2.63 1.42
N TRP A 163 7.85 -3.29 0.51
CA TRP A 163 8.16 -4.66 0.12
C TRP A 163 9.59 -4.81 -0.43
N THR A 164 9.99 -3.96 -1.38
CA THR A 164 11.32 -4.06 -2.01
C THR A 164 12.46 -3.87 -1.00
N PHE A 165 12.40 -2.84 -0.16
CA PHE A 165 13.47 -2.53 0.79
C PHE A 165 13.42 -3.43 2.03
N LEU A 166 12.26 -3.61 2.66
CA LEU A 166 12.17 -4.29 3.97
C LEU A 166 11.87 -5.78 3.89
N TYR A 167 11.25 -6.27 2.80
CA TYR A 167 10.92 -7.69 2.67
C TYR A 167 11.91 -8.44 1.78
N VAL A 168 12.43 -7.79 0.74
CA VAL A 168 13.40 -8.39 -0.20
C VAL A 168 14.83 -8.02 0.17
N LEU A 169 15.18 -6.73 0.09
CA LEU A 169 16.57 -6.31 0.27
C LEU A 169 17.05 -6.61 1.70
N GLN A 170 16.20 -6.39 2.71
CA GLN A 170 16.57 -6.67 4.10
C GLN A 170 16.81 -8.16 4.30
N PHE A 171 15.95 -9.02 3.76
CA PHE A 171 16.14 -10.47 3.81
C PHE A 171 17.48 -10.91 3.23
N LEU A 172 17.85 -10.36 2.06
CA LEU A 172 19.14 -10.66 1.42
C LEU A 172 20.33 -10.17 2.24
N LEU A 173 20.18 -9.02 2.91
CA LEU A 173 21.22 -8.42 3.74
C LEU A 173 21.19 -8.90 5.20
N MET A 174 20.21 -9.72 5.62
CA MET A 174 20.11 -10.24 6.99
C MET A 174 21.41 -10.89 7.50
N PRO A 175 22.15 -11.70 6.71
CA PRO A 175 23.42 -12.27 7.18
C PRO A 175 24.48 -11.22 7.53
N LEU A 176 24.43 -10.06 6.87
CA LEU A 176 25.34 -8.93 7.09
C LEU A 176 24.82 -8.02 8.23
N ILE A 177 23.51 -7.74 8.23
CA ILE A 177 22.88 -6.80 9.17
C ILE A 177 22.68 -7.42 10.57
N ALA A 178 22.58 -8.75 10.68
CA ALA A 178 22.44 -9.43 11.96
C ALA A 178 23.72 -9.43 12.82
N GLN A 179 24.83 -8.88 12.31
CA GLN A 179 26.08 -8.73 13.05
C GLN A 179 26.07 -7.44 13.87
N ASP A 180 26.68 -7.45 15.06
CA ASP A 180 26.76 -6.30 15.98
C ASP A 180 27.79 -5.22 15.54
N TYR A 181 27.82 -4.89 14.25
CA TYR A 181 28.65 -3.80 13.73
C TYR A 181 27.85 -2.51 13.62
N TRP A 182 28.49 -1.37 13.89
CA TRP A 182 27.89 -0.06 13.64
C TRP A 182 27.44 0.11 12.19
N VAL A 183 28.21 -0.45 11.25
CA VAL A 183 27.89 -0.46 9.81
C VAL A 183 26.58 -1.22 9.53
N SER A 184 26.35 -2.34 10.22
CA SER A 184 25.11 -3.10 10.11
C SER A 184 23.89 -2.28 10.57
N ASN A 185 24.03 -1.56 11.69
CA ASN A 185 22.99 -0.64 12.17
C ASN A 185 22.75 0.51 11.18
N LEU A 186 23.81 1.08 10.60
CA LEU A 186 23.71 2.13 9.57
C LEU A 186 22.92 1.64 8.35
N PHE A 187 23.29 0.50 7.78
CA PHE A 187 22.60 -0.05 6.60
C PHE A 187 21.15 -0.42 6.91
N GLY A 188 20.92 -1.13 8.03
CA GLY A 188 19.58 -1.51 8.48
C GLY A 188 18.66 -0.30 8.65
N ASN A 189 19.07 0.68 9.45
CA ASN A 189 18.27 1.88 9.70
C ASN A 189 18.06 2.73 8.44
N THR A 190 19.08 2.82 7.57
CA THR A 190 18.95 3.56 6.29
C THR A 190 17.91 2.94 5.38
N MET A 191 17.77 1.61 5.38
CA MET A 191 16.73 0.93 4.60
C MET A 191 15.31 1.26 5.10
N TYR A 192 15.11 1.33 6.41
CA TYR A 192 13.83 1.78 7.00
C TYR A 192 13.52 3.23 6.64
N LEU A 193 14.52 4.12 6.75
CA LEU A 193 14.36 5.52 6.34
C LEU A 193 14.00 5.62 4.86
N MET A 194 14.71 4.92 3.97
CA MET A 194 14.45 4.92 2.54
C MET A 194 13.06 4.37 2.21
N ALA A 195 12.68 3.23 2.79
CA ALA A 195 11.39 2.58 2.56
C ALA A 195 10.21 3.49 2.95
N LEU A 196 10.26 4.07 4.14
CA LEU A 196 9.21 4.96 4.65
C LEU A 196 9.20 6.29 3.90
N SER A 197 10.35 6.86 3.58
CA SER A 197 10.41 8.09 2.78
C SER A 197 9.82 7.89 1.39
N TYR A 198 10.15 6.79 0.72
CA TYR A 198 9.54 6.42 -0.56
C TYR A 198 8.03 6.23 -0.45
N TYR A 199 7.56 5.60 0.62
CA TYR A 199 6.13 5.44 0.89
C TYR A 199 5.40 6.80 0.92
N PHE A 200 5.94 7.77 1.69
CA PHE A 200 5.35 9.11 1.77
C PHE A 200 5.45 9.87 0.45
N VAL A 201 6.55 9.72 -0.30
CA VAL A 201 6.71 10.32 -1.63
C VAL A 201 5.67 9.77 -2.61
N ILE A 202 5.50 8.45 -2.72
CA ILE A 202 4.49 7.85 -3.62
C ILE A 202 3.08 8.28 -3.22
N THR A 203 2.78 8.27 -1.92
CA THR A 203 1.51 8.75 -1.39
C THR A 203 1.26 10.20 -1.81
N PHE A 204 2.24 11.09 -1.61
CA PHE A 204 2.17 12.48 -2.05
C PHE A 204 1.93 12.60 -3.56
N LEU A 205 2.70 11.89 -4.40
CA LEU A 205 2.54 11.95 -5.85
C LEU A 205 1.16 11.47 -6.31
N GLY A 206 0.57 10.48 -5.62
CA GLY A 206 -0.80 10.05 -5.85
C GLY A 206 -1.79 11.19 -5.61
N TYR A 207 -1.85 11.68 -4.38
CA TYR A 207 -2.81 12.74 -4.07
C TYR A 207 -2.55 14.06 -4.82
N ASN A 208 -1.31 14.34 -5.21
CA ASN A 208 -0.97 15.51 -6.03
C ASN A 208 -1.45 15.42 -7.48
N ALA A 209 -1.83 14.23 -7.97
CA ALA A 209 -2.45 14.06 -9.28
C ALA A 209 -3.91 14.54 -9.32
N LEU A 210 -4.53 14.80 -8.15
CA LEU A 210 -5.90 15.26 -8.02
C LEU A 210 -5.96 16.80 -7.97
N PRO A 211 -6.50 17.48 -9.00
CA PRO A 211 -6.46 18.93 -9.12
C PRO A 211 -7.32 19.67 -8.08
N PHE A 212 -8.29 18.98 -7.45
CA PHE A 212 -9.16 19.55 -6.43
C PHE A 212 -8.55 19.51 -5.02
N LEU A 213 -7.42 18.82 -4.82
CA LEU A 213 -6.70 18.82 -3.55
C LEU A 213 -5.70 19.96 -3.51
N SER A 214 -5.75 20.73 -2.43
CA SER A 214 -4.79 21.80 -2.17
C SER A 214 -3.86 21.41 -1.02
N ARG A 215 -2.62 21.89 -1.04
CA ARG A 215 -1.65 21.68 0.05
C ARG A 215 -1.30 20.21 0.32
N THR A 216 -1.18 19.41 -0.74
CA THR A 216 -0.73 18.00 -0.68
C THR A 216 0.67 17.84 -0.08
N GLU A 217 1.49 18.90 -0.10
CA GLU A 217 2.83 18.97 0.51
C GLU A 217 2.87 18.53 1.98
N VAL A 218 1.77 18.69 2.73
CA VAL A 218 1.66 18.22 4.12
C VAL A 218 1.90 16.71 4.25
N LEU A 219 1.63 15.93 3.19
CA LEU A 219 1.89 14.49 3.18
C LEU A 219 3.38 14.14 3.21
N LEU A 220 4.26 15.08 2.89
CA LEU A 220 5.72 14.92 3.00
C LEU A 220 6.25 15.30 4.39
N ALA A 221 5.44 15.93 5.25
CA ALA A 221 5.84 16.40 6.58
C ALA A 221 6.41 15.29 7.51
N PRO A 222 6.01 14.01 7.41
CA PRO A 222 6.63 12.95 8.20
C PRO A 222 8.10 12.67 7.83
N ILE A 223 8.56 13.01 6.62
CA ILE A 223 9.93 12.67 6.16
C ILE A 223 11.01 13.33 7.01
N PRO A 224 10.98 14.66 7.30
CA PRO A 224 11.93 15.27 8.23
C PRO A 224 11.95 14.61 9.62
N VAL A 225 10.79 14.21 10.13
CA VAL A 225 10.68 13.51 11.43
C VAL A 225 11.38 12.15 11.36
N LEU A 226 11.18 11.40 10.27
CA LEU A 226 11.87 10.14 10.04
C LEU A 226 13.39 10.30 9.96
N VAL A 227 13.90 11.38 9.35
CA VAL A 227 15.34 11.66 9.29
C VAL A 227 15.91 11.90 10.70
N VAL A 228 15.19 12.65 11.55
CA VAL A 228 15.61 12.86 12.94
C VAL A 228 15.59 11.54 13.72
N LEU A 229 14.53 10.73 13.57
CA LEU A 229 14.44 9.42 14.21
C LEU A 229 15.55 8.47 13.74
N TRP A 230 15.89 8.50 12.45
CA TRP A 230 17.00 7.74 11.89
C TRP A 230 18.34 8.14 12.51
N LEU A 231 18.62 9.45 12.64
CA LEU A 231 19.85 9.92 13.29
C LEU A 231 19.96 9.42 14.75
N ILE A 232 18.85 9.40 15.48
CA ILE A 232 18.80 8.90 16.85
C ILE A 232 19.00 7.37 16.87
N SER A 233 18.37 6.64 15.95
CA SER A 233 18.42 5.18 15.91
C SER A 233 19.84 4.66 15.60
N LEU A 234 20.67 5.39 14.85
CA LEU A 234 22.07 5.02 14.59
C LEU A 234 22.90 4.78 15.86
N PHE A 235 22.52 5.39 16.98
CA PHE A 235 23.24 5.26 18.25
C PHE A 235 22.48 4.48 19.32
N THR A 236 21.20 4.20 19.11
CA THR A 236 20.31 3.70 20.18
C THR A 236 19.57 2.42 19.84
N PHE A 237 19.23 2.19 18.57
CA PHE A 237 18.29 1.14 18.20
C PHE A 237 18.52 0.60 16.80
N ASP A 238 18.63 -0.73 16.70
CA ASP A 238 18.70 -1.41 15.42
C ASP A 238 17.29 -1.79 14.95
N CYS A 239 16.78 -1.05 13.95
CA CYS A 239 15.47 -1.33 13.37
C CYS A 239 15.43 -2.69 12.66
N ALA A 240 16.52 -3.13 12.06
CA ALA A 240 16.50 -4.32 11.22
C ALA A 240 16.32 -5.61 12.02
N THR A 241 16.88 -5.68 13.23
CA THR A 241 16.74 -6.83 14.12
C THR A 241 15.50 -6.76 15.01
N ASN A 242 14.98 -5.57 15.31
CA ASN A 242 13.82 -5.40 16.21
C ASN A 242 12.48 -5.21 15.48
N LEU A 243 12.50 -4.74 14.24
CA LEU A 243 11.29 -4.48 13.43
C LEU A 243 11.24 -5.35 12.17
N ALA A 244 12.03 -6.43 12.11
CA ALA A 244 11.98 -7.38 11.00
C ALA A 244 10.53 -7.86 10.78
N PRO A 245 10.06 -7.93 9.52
CA PRO A 245 8.66 -8.29 9.24
C PRO A 245 8.21 -9.61 9.87
N VAL A 246 9.12 -10.58 10.02
CA VAL A 246 8.80 -11.90 10.58
C VAL A 246 8.45 -11.85 12.08
N LEU A 247 8.95 -10.84 12.81
CA LEU A 247 8.70 -10.67 14.25
C LEU A 247 7.23 -10.35 14.52
N TRP A 248 6.58 -9.61 13.63
CA TRP A 248 5.17 -9.26 13.76
C TRP A 248 4.25 -10.48 13.56
N CYS A 249 4.78 -11.56 12.99
CA CYS A 249 4.12 -12.86 12.90
C CYS A 249 4.41 -13.77 14.11
N GLY A 250 5.11 -13.26 15.13
CA GLY A 250 5.49 -14.02 16.33
C GLY A 250 6.64 -15.02 16.10
N VAL A 251 7.43 -14.84 15.03
CA VAL A 251 8.60 -15.67 14.74
C VAL A 251 9.85 -14.89 15.13
N ASN A 252 10.64 -15.45 16.04
CA ASN A 252 11.90 -14.85 16.44
C ASN A 252 12.98 -15.05 15.37
N LEU A 253 13.83 -14.04 15.20
CA LEU A 253 15.08 -14.23 14.46
C LEU A 253 15.93 -15.26 15.21
N ARG A 254 16.42 -16.29 14.51
CA ARG A 254 17.40 -17.21 15.10
C ARG A 254 18.64 -16.39 15.44
N LYS A 255 19.06 -16.42 16.71
CA LYS A 255 20.30 -15.77 17.13
C LYS A 255 21.44 -16.29 16.26
N PRO A 256 22.33 -15.42 15.75
CA PRO A 256 23.56 -15.89 15.13
C PRO A 256 24.30 -16.73 16.18
N VAL A 257 24.72 -17.94 15.78
CA VAL A 257 25.56 -18.84 16.59
C VAL A 257 27.00 -18.36 16.50
#